data_AF-A0A3D1A6Y6-F1
#
_entry.id   AF-A0A3D1A6Y6-F1
#
_cell.length_a   1.000
_cell.length_b   1.000
_cell.length_c   1.000
_cell.angle_alpha   90.00
_cell.angle_beta   90.00
_cell.angle_gamma   90.00
#
_symmetry.space_group_name_H-M   'P 1'
#
loop_
_entity.id
_entity.type
_entity.pdbx_description
1 polymer ?
#
loop_
_entity_poly.entity_id
_entity_poly.type
_entity_poly.pdbx_seq_one_letter_code
_entity_poly.pdbx_strand_id
1 'polypeptide(L)'
;MNCKLCGGNAPRELLRSQDSAILRCPECGFLFREPYRGCVASKCAACEDRCIDRLAEPGFLEARLRVDGRRAERIAALAGGSLSGLAVLEIGAGLGCLASHLSKSAGTYAGLEASPVFRGCLAENFKELAGKVEGAHLPGPQHRGRFDLVVLVDVLQFSPGPLEFLRAALSALKPGGKVYIEVPDESLLGLRAAFRKALGLYSGSPLHHGHLNFFTPKSLRFLLAQAGLEAQHFSQASIAADEDRLFLTLKRPLPGWVRALSLAARFTKADTALGLGNTVCLAVKRNGVAA
;
A
#
# COMPACT_ATOMS: atom_id res chain seq x y z
N MET A 1 4.61 21.22 16.80
CA MET A 1 4.20 19.95 16.15
C MET A 1 5.28 19.59 15.15
N ASN A 2 5.75 18.35 15.20
CA ASN A 2 6.95 17.94 14.49
C ASN A 2 6.59 16.94 13.39
N CYS A 3 7.41 16.88 12.34
CA CYS A 3 7.24 15.92 11.26
C CYS A 3 7.44 14.48 11.78
N LYS A 4 6.46 13.61 11.54
CA LYS A 4 6.49 12.18 11.93
C LYS A 4 7.57 11.36 11.24
N LEU A 5 8.27 11.92 10.25
CA LEU A 5 9.31 11.21 9.50
C LEU A 5 10.73 11.73 9.78
N CYS A 6 10.92 13.06 9.84
CA CYS A 6 12.26 13.65 10.02
C CYS A 6 12.43 14.43 11.32
N GLY A 7 11.39 14.59 12.13
CA GLY A 7 11.44 15.41 13.35
C GLY A 7 11.43 16.93 13.13
N GLY A 8 11.52 17.39 11.87
CA GLY A 8 11.51 18.80 11.50
C GLY A 8 10.29 19.58 12.01
N ASN A 9 10.46 20.89 12.20
CA ASN A 9 9.49 21.75 12.86
C ASN A 9 8.53 22.44 11.87
N ALA A 10 7.40 22.94 12.40
CA ALA A 10 6.46 23.82 11.69
C ALA A 10 5.96 23.29 10.32
N PRO A 11 5.37 22.07 10.26
CA PRO A 11 4.75 21.57 9.04
C PRO A 11 3.57 22.47 8.63
N ARG A 12 3.42 22.73 7.33
CA ARG A 12 2.41 23.66 6.79
C ARG A 12 1.19 22.91 6.29
N GLU A 13 -0.01 23.44 6.53
CA GLU A 13 -1.24 22.87 5.98
C GLU A 13 -1.23 22.96 4.44
N LEU A 14 -1.38 21.81 3.78
CA LEU A 14 -1.52 21.70 2.33
C LEU A 14 -2.99 21.76 1.93
N LEU A 15 -3.83 20.97 2.62
CA LEU A 15 -5.27 20.94 2.42
C LEU A 15 -5.96 20.41 3.67
N ARG A 16 -7.27 20.65 3.75
CA ARG A 16 -8.14 20.14 4.81
C ARG A 16 -9.11 19.11 4.27
N SER A 17 -9.25 18.01 4.99
CA SER A 17 -10.13 16.89 4.65
C SER A 17 -10.86 16.49 5.93
N GLN A 18 -12.17 16.77 5.98
CA GLN A 18 -12.99 16.61 7.18
C GLN A 18 -12.40 17.41 8.36
N ASP A 19 -12.29 16.78 9.53
CA ASP A 19 -11.80 17.38 10.78
C ASP A 19 -10.29 17.23 10.96
N SER A 20 -9.55 16.94 9.89
CA SER A 20 -8.08 16.82 9.93
C SER A 20 -7.41 17.62 8.82
N ALA A 21 -6.27 18.20 9.16
CA ALA A 21 -5.37 18.83 8.22
C ALA A 21 -4.42 17.79 7.63
N ILE A 22 -4.03 18.01 6.38
CA ILE A 22 -2.92 17.31 5.75
C ILE A 22 -1.78 18.30 5.68
N LEU A 23 -0.73 17.98 6.41
CA LEU A 23 0.41 18.84 6.61
C LEU A 23 1.56 18.38 5.71
N ARG A 24 2.33 19.34 5.19
CA ARG A 24 3.57 19.13 4.45
C ARG A 24 4.75 19.61 5.29
N CYS A 25 5.71 18.73 5.52
CA CYS A 25 6.97 19.10 6.12
C CYS A 25 7.80 19.94 5.12
N PRO A 26 8.27 21.15 5.47
CA PRO A 26 9.09 21.96 4.58
C PRO A 26 10.48 21.36 4.35
N GLU A 27 11.01 20.59 5.31
CA GLU A 27 12.35 20.00 5.24
C GLU A 27 12.39 18.75 4.34
N CYS A 28 11.66 17.69 4.73
CA CYS A 28 11.70 16.41 4.01
C CYS A 28 10.61 16.27 2.94
N GLY A 29 9.62 17.17 2.90
CA GLY A 29 8.49 17.11 1.96
C GLY A 29 7.42 16.06 2.29
N PHE A 30 7.56 15.33 3.40
CA PHE A 30 6.59 14.31 3.82
C PHE A 30 5.22 14.93 4.12
N LEU A 31 4.19 14.23 3.68
CA LEU A 31 2.80 14.61 3.84
C LEU A 31 2.13 13.68 4.85
N PHE A 32 1.44 14.22 5.85
CA PHE A 32 0.78 13.42 6.88
C PHE A 32 -0.47 14.11 7.43
N ARG A 33 -1.39 13.29 7.93
CA ARG A 33 -2.65 13.74 8.54
C ARG A 33 -2.47 14.05 10.02
N GLU A 34 -3.07 15.16 10.46
CA GLU A 34 -3.13 15.56 11.87
C GLU A 34 -4.41 16.36 12.19
N PRO A 35 -5.08 16.12 13.34
CA PRO A 35 -4.76 15.09 14.33
C PRO A 35 -4.96 13.68 13.79
N TYR A 36 -4.11 12.73 14.23
CA TYR A 36 -4.50 11.32 14.10
C TYR A 36 -5.65 11.07 15.06
N ARG A 37 -6.85 10.87 14.52
CA ARG A 37 -8.04 10.60 15.33
C ARG A 37 -8.21 9.12 15.67
N GLY A 38 -7.22 8.26 15.40
CA GLY A 38 -7.45 6.81 15.33
C GLY A 38 -8.12 6.43 14.01
N CYS A 39 -7.93 5.20 13.51
CA CYS A 39 -9.13 4.53 13.01
C CYS A 39 -9.97 4.33 14.27
N VAL A 40 -10.84 5.29 14.62
CA VAL A 40 -11.73 5.09 15.75
C VAL A 40 -12.51 3.83 15.41
N ALA A 41 -12.33 2.77 16.18
CA ALA A 41 -13.06 1.52 16.02
C ALA A 41 -14.58 1.76 15.88
N SER A 42 -15.11 2.87 16.41
CA SER A 42 -16.50 3.31 16.22
C SER A 42 -16.88 3.76 14.80
N LYS A 43 -15.94 4.16 13.95
CA LYS A 43 -16.14 4.43 12.51
C LYS A 43 -15.45 3.41 11.59
N CYS A 44 -14.62 2.52 12.15
CA CYS A 44 -13.97 1.43 11.43
C CYS A 44 -14.98 0.31 11.10
N ALA A 45 -16.01 0.05 11.94
CA ALA A 45 -17.17 -0.78 11.55
C ALA A 45 -17.78 -0.30 10.22
N ALA A 46 -18.17 0.98 10.14
CA ALA A 46 -18.69 1.58 8.89
C ALA A 46 -17.66 1.62 7.72
N CYS A 47 -16.38 1.38 7.94
CA CYS A 47 -15.36 1.30 6.88
C CYS A 47 -15.09 -0.13 6.44
N GLU A 48 -15.09 -1.07 7.38
CA GLU A 48 -15.11 -2.51 7.17
C GLU A 48 -16.40 -2.90 6.44
N ASP A 49 -17.55 -2.40 6.87
CA ASP A 49 -18.85 -2.52 6.20
C ASP A 49 -18.77 -1.99 4.77
N ARG A 50 -18.19 -0.80 4.52
CA ARG A 50 -18.03 -0.29 3.15
C ARG A 50 -17.10 -1.12 2.27
N CYS A 51 -16.13 -1.83 2.85
CA CYS A 51 -15.26 -2.74 2.11
C CYS A 51 -15.95 -4.09 1.87
N ILE A 52 -16.76 -4.57 2.82
CA ILE A 52 -17.64 -5.74 2.68
C ILE A 52 -18.76 -5.48 1.67
N ASP A 53 -19.39 -4.31 1.71
CA ASP A 53 -20.42 -3.87 0.75
C ASP A 53 -19.88 -3.93 -0.67
N ARG A 54 -18.59 -3.61 -0.85
CA ARG A 54 -17.93 -3.75 -2.15
C ARG A 54 -17.67 -5.20 -2.55
N LEU A 55 -17.45 -6.12 -1.61
CA LEU A 55 -17.38 -7.55 -1.93
C LEU A 55 -18.72 -8.06 -2.48
N ALA A 56 -19.84 -7.46 -2.06
CA ALA A 56 -21.15 -7.78 -2.63
C ALA A 56 -21.37 -7.21 -4.04
N GLU A 57 -20.52 -6.29 -4.51
CA GLU A 57 -20.60 -5.77 -5.88
C GLU A 57 -20.13 -6.84 -6.89
N PRO A 58 -20.96 -7.22 -7.88
CA PRO A 58 -20.60 -8.22 -8.87
C PRO A 58 -19.29 -7.87 -9.60
N GLY A 59 -18.35 -8.82 -9.66
CA GLY A 59 -17.08 -8.64 -10.36
C GLY A 59 -15.98 -7.94 -9.54
N PHE A 60 -16.27 -7.43 -8.34
CA PHE A 60 -15.30 -6.71 -7.51
C PHE A 60 -14.14 -7.62 -7.10
N LEU A 61 -14.45 -8.81 -6.57
CA LEU A 61 -13.44 -9.75 -6.09
C LEU A 61 -12.58 -10.26 -7.26
N GLU A 62 -13.18 -10.54 -8.41
CA GLU A 62 -12.48 -10.99 -9.62
C GLU A 62 -11.56 -9.92 -10.18
N ALA A 63 -12.03 -8.66 -10.24
CA ALA A 63 -11.19 -7.54 -10.65
C ALA A 63 -10.02 -7.34 -9.68
N ARG A 64 -10.28 -7.46 -8.37
CA ARG A 64 -9.23 -7.37 -7.35
C ARG A 64 -8.21 -8.51 -7.46
N LEU A 65 -8.66 -9.73 -7.72
CA LEU A 65 -7.82 -10.90 -7.97
C LEU A 65 -6.90 -10.71 -9.18
N ARG A 66 -7.40 -10.12 -10.27
CA ARG A 66 -6.59 -9.82 -11.47
C ARG A 66 -5.54 -8.74 -11.20
N VAL A 67 -5.92 -7.68 -10.50
CA VAL A 67 -5.00 -6.61 -10.08
C VAL A 67 -3.88 -7.15 -9.19
N ASP A 68 -4.24 -7.93 -8.16
CA ASP A 68 -3.25 -8.47 -7.22
C ASP A 68 -2.44 -9.61 -7.86
N GLY A 69 -2.95 -10.29 -8.89
CA GLY A 69 -2.16 -11.19 -9.75
C GLY A 69 -1.02 -10.46 -10.46
N ARG A 70 -1.32 -9.31 -11.09
CA ARG A 70 -0.28 -8.44 -11.71
C ARG A 70 0.73 -7.90 -10.69
N ARG A 71 0.30 -7.70 -9.44
CA ARG A 71 1.22 -7.33 -8.33
C ARG A 71 2.12 -8.50 -7.96
N ALA A 72 1.58 -9.71 -7.83
CA ALA A 72 2.36 -10.92 -7.54
C ALA A 72 3.41 -11.19 -8.64
N GLU A 73 3.05 -11.07 -9.91
CA GLU A 73 3.99 -11.17 -11.04
C GLU A 73 5.14 -10.15 -10.93
N ARG A 74 4.82 -8.89 -10.60
CA ARG A 74 5.83 -7.85 -10.40
C ARG A 74 6.74 -8.15 -9.21
N ILE A 75 6.17 -8.62 -8.10
CA ILE A 75 6.92 -9.01 -6.91
C ILE A 75 7.90 -10.13 -7.27
N ALA A 76 7.45 -11.17 -7.97
CA ALA A 76 8.29 -12.27 -8.43
C ALA A 76 9.40 -11.78 -9.38
N ALA A 77 9.07 -10.94 -10.36
CA ALA A 77 10.03 -10.38 -11.30
C ALA A 77 11.15 -9.61 -10.59
N LEU A 78 10.81 -8.73 -9.64
CA LEU A 78 11.79 -7.95 -8.89
C LEU A 78 12.58 -8.80 -7.87
N ALA A 79 11.97 -9.85 -7.32
CA ALA A 79 12.61 -10.74 -6.35
C ALA A 79 13.65 -11.70 -6.97
N GLY A 80 13.80 -11.73 -8.31
CA GLY A 80 14.73 -12.61 -9.01
C GLY A 80 14.08 -13.48 -10.09
N GLY A 81 12.86 -13.16 -10.51
CA GLY A 81 12.11 -13.86 -11.55
C GLY A 81 11.13 -14.93 -11.03
N SER A 82 11.37 -15.46 -9.83
CA SER A 82 10.52 -16.47 -9.20
C SER A 82 10.52 -16.32 -7.68
N LEU A 83 9.40 -16.69 -7.05
CA LEU A 83 9.28 -16.81 -5.59
C LEU A 83 9.47 -18.27 -5.11
N SER A 84 9.66 -19.20 -6.04
CA SER A 84 9.88 -20.61 -5.71
C SER A 84 11.10 -20.76 -4.80
N GLY A 85 10.93 -21.50 -3.70
CA GLY A 85 11.97 -21.69 -2.68
C GLY A 85 12.16 -20.52 -1.70
N LEU A 86 11.54 -19.36 -1.93
CA LEU A 86 11.59 -18.23 -0.99
C LEU A 86 10.56 -18.38 0.14
N ALA A 87 10.95 -18.02 1.36
CA ALA A 87 10.02 -17.76 2.45
C ALA A 87 9.54 -16.30 2.38
N VAL A 88 8.24 -16.11 2.17
CA VAL A 88 7.59 -14.81 1.99
C VAL A 88 6.68 -14.51 3.18
N LEU A 89 6.84 -13.32 3.76
CA LEU A 89 5.91 -12.73 4.73
C LEU A 89 5.14 -11.57 4.10
N GLU A 90 3.82 -11.67 4.01
CA GLU A 90 2.96 -10.54 3.66
C GLU A 90 2.41 -9.89 4.95
N ILE A 91 2.52 -8.57 5.08
CA ILE A 91 1.91 -7.83 6.20
C ILE A 91 0.78 -6.98 5.64
N GLY A 92 -0.44 -7.20 6.14
CA GLY A 92 -1.68 -6.63 5.64
C GLY A 92 -2.28 -7.42 4.48
N ALA A 93 -2.55 -8.71 4.69
CA ALA A 93 -3.09 -9.61 3.65
C ALA A 93 -4.50 -9.19 3.15
N GLY A 94 -5.21 -8.35 3.90
CA GLY A 94 -6.51 -7.79 3.51
C GLY A 94 -7.49 -8.88 3.12
N LEU A 95 -8.11 -8.73 1.95
CA LEU A 95 -9.09 -9.67 1.42
C LEU A 95 -8.51 -11.02 0.99
N GLY A 96 -7.19 -11.20 1.02
CA GLY A 96 -6.52 -12.45 0.63
C GLY A 96 -6.22 -12.59 -0.86
N CYS A 97 -6.57 -11.60 -1.70
CA CYS A 97 -6.33 -11.69 -3.14
C CYS A 97 -4.83 -11.82 -3.48
N LEU A 98 -3.97 -10.95 -2.94
CA LEU A 98 -2.52 -11.04 -3.12
C LEU A 98 -1.96 -12.30 -2.44
N ALA A 99 -2.37 -12.57 -1.20
CA ALA A 99 -2.03 -13.78 -0.47
C ALA A 99 -2.31 -15.07 -1.26
N SER A 100 -3.43 -15.14 -1.99
CA SER A 100 -3.80 -16.30 -2.80
C SER A 100 -2.77 -16.58 -3.90
N HIS A 101 -2.18 -15.54 -4.49
CA HIS A 101 -1.15 -15.65 -5.53
C HIS A 101 0.23 -15.92 -4.93
N LEU A 102 0.60 -15.20 -3.86
CA LEU A 102 1.88 -15.39 -3.19
C LEU A 102 1.99 -16.79 -2.56
N SER A 103 0.92 -17.29 -1.93
CA SER A 103 0.92 -18.62 -1.32
C SER A 103 1.02 -19.78 -2.30
N LYS A 104 0.67 -19.57 -3.58
CA LYS A 104 0.81 -20.57 -4.66
C LYS A 104 2.19 -20.53 -5.32
N SER A 105 2.85 -19.38 -5.30
CA SER A 105 4.12 -19.16 -6.00
C SER A 105 5.36 -19.22 -5.11
N ALA A 106 5.21 -18.90 -3.82
CA ALA A 106 6.30 -18.93 -2.85
C ALA A 106 6.63 -20.37 -2.40
N GLY A 107 7.89 -20.63 -2.04
CA GLY A 107 8.28 -21.89 -1.39
C GLY A 107 7.66 -22.03 0.01
N THR A 108 7.52 -20.92 0.73
CA THR A 108 6.77 -20.85 1.99
C THR A 108 6.11 -19.49 2.09
N TYR A 109 4.85 -19.44 2.54
CA TYR A 109 4.09 -18.21 2.70
C TYR A 109 3.52 -18.11 4.11
N ALA A 110 3.65 -16.92 4.70
CA ALA A 110 2.94 -16.48 5.88
C ALA A 110 2.35 -15.08 5.64
N GLY A 111 1.17 -14.83 6.18
CA GLY A 111 0.51 -13.52 6.12
C GLY A 111 0.15 -13.01 7.50
N LEU A 112 0.10 -11.69 7.68
CA LEU A 112 -0.45 -11.04 8.86
C LEU A 112 -1.63 -10.15 8.42
N GLU A 113 -2.79 -10.27 9.08
CA GLU A 113 -3.92 -9.37 8.88
C GLU A 113 -4.60 -9.08 10.22
N ALA A 114 -4.56 -7.83 10.66
CA ALA A 114 -5.05 -7.45 11.97
C ALA A 114 -6.58 -7.30 12.02
N SER A 115 -7.23 -6.94 10.91
CA SER A 115 -8.68 -6.79 10.86
C SER A 115 -9.34 -8.18 10.96
N PRO A 116 -10.15 -8.44 12.00
CA PRO A 116 -10.91 -9.68 12.09
C PRO A 116 -11.91 -9.81 10.94
N VAL A 117 -12.44 -8.69 10.43
CA VAL A 117 -13.33 -8.66 9.27
C VAL A 117 -12.64 -9.17 8.02
N PHE A 118 -11.47 -8.60 7.67
CA PHE A 118 -10.73 -9.06 6.50
C PHE A 118 -10.27 -10.51 6.63
N ARG A 119 -9.90 -10.94 7.84
CA ARG A 119 -9.63 -12.37 8.11
C ARG A 119 -10.83 -13.27 7.90
N GLY A 120 -12.03 -12.84 8.29
CA GLY A 120 -13.27 -13.56 7.99
C GLY A 120 -13.47 -13.70 6.48
N CYS A 121 -13.44 -12.59 5.76
CA CYS A 121 -13.62 -12.58 4.30
C CYS A 121 -12.57 -13.44 3.58
N LEU A 122 -11.28 -13.32 3.93
CA LEU A 122 -10.24 -14.11 3.26
C LEU A 122 -10.38 -15.60 3.57
N ALA A 123 -10.80 -15.98 4.78
CA ALA A 123 -11.01 -17.38 5.15
C ALA A 123 -12.20 -18.01 4.40
N GLU A 124 -13.26 -17.23 4.15
CA GLU A 124 -14.42 -17.66 3.37
C GLU A 124 -14.08 -17.84 1.88
N ASN A 125 -13.33 -16.90 1.30
CA ASN A 125 -13.06 -16.85 -0.14
C ASN A 125 -11.83 -17.67 -0.57
N PHE A 126 -10.85 -17.89 0.32
CA PHE A 126 -9.57 -18.51 0.00
C PHE A 126 -9.20 -19.58 1.03
N LYS A 127 -9.89 -20.73 0.96
CA LYS A 127 -9.67 -21.87 1.88
C LYS A 127 -8.21 -22.35 1.88
N GLU A 128 -7.48 -22.17 0.79
CA GLU A 128 -6.05 -22.51 0.68
C GLU A 128 -5.12 -21.66 1.59
N LEU A 129 -5.64 -20.56 2.15
CA LEU A 129 -4.93 -19.68 3.09
C LEU A 129 -5.17 -20.06 4.56
N ALA A 130 -6.02 -21.06 4.84
CA ALA A 130 -6.28 -21.52 6.20
C ALA A 130 -4.96 -21.89 6.91
N GLY A 131 -4.76 -21.31 8.11
CA GLY A 131 -3.55 -21.50 8.91
C GLY A 131 -2.29 -20.78 8.40
N LYS A 132 -2.37 -20.04 7.28
CA LYS A 132 -1.24 -19.28 6.73
C LYS A 132 -1.28 -17.79 7.08
N VAL A 133 -2.44 -17.27 7.51
CA VAL A 133 -2.61 -15.85 7.85
C VAL A 133 -2.96 -15.69 9.33
N GLU A 134 -2.10 -15.00 10.07
CA GLU A 134 -2.24 -14.73 11.50
C GLU A 134 -2.92 -13.37 11.76
N GLY A 135 -3.61 -13.26 12.89
CA GLY A 135 -4.23 -12.02 13.36
C GLY A 135 -3.23 -11.07 14.02
N ALA A 136 -2.44 -10.33 13.24
CA ALA A 136 -1.44 -9.41 13.79
C ALA A 136 -1.17 -8.19 12.88
N HIS A 137 -0.72 -7.08 13.47
CA HIS A 137 -0.28 -5.89 12.75
C HIS A 137 1.18 -5.95 12.29
N LEU A 138 2.03 -6.63 13.08
CA LEU A 138 3.48 -6.64 12.94
C LEU A 138 4.02 -8.03 13.31
N PRO A 139 5.19 -8.43 12.79
CA PRO A 139 5.80 -9.70 13.11
C PRO A 139 6.20 -9.79 14.60
N GLY A 140 5.75 -10.85 15.27
CA GLY A 140 6.21 -11.22 16.62
C GLY A 140 7.56 -11.98 16.64
N PRO A 141 8.06 -12.36 17.83
CA PRO A 141 9.33 -13.08 18.01
C PRO A 141 9.47 -14.34 17.14
N GLN A 142 8.37 -15.07 16.92
CA GLN A 142 8.32 -16.28 16.11
C GLN A 142 8.62 -16.08 14.63
N HIS A 143 8.62 -14.83 14.15
CA HIS A 143 8.88 -14.46 12.75
C HIS A 143 10.31 -13.99 12.50
N ARG A 144 11.08 -13.72 13.56
CA ARG A 144 12.39 -13.05 13.45
C ARG A 144 13.37 -13.85 12.61
N GLY A 145 13.96 -13.21 11.61
CA GLY A 145 15.02 -13.82 10.78
C GLY A 145 14.58 -15.03 9.94
N ARG A 146 13.29 -15.16 9.61
CA ARG A 146 12.74 -16.36 8.93
C ARG A 146 12.42 -16.17 7.45
N PHE A 147 12.36 -14.95 6.97
CA PHE A 147 11.85 -14.65 5.64
C PHE A 147 12.92 -14.09 4.71
N ASP A 148 12.92 -14.56 3.46
CA ASP A 148 13.76 -14.05 2.38
C ASP A 148 13.16 -12.77 1.79
N LEU A 149 11.82 -12.63 1.85
CA LEU A 149 11.08 -11.49 1.34
C LEU A 149 9.95 -11.09 2.30
N VAL A 150 9.89 -9.80 2.65
CA VAL A 150 8.73 -9.17 3.30
C VAL A 150 7.99 -8.31 2.27
N VAL A 151 6.67 -8.45 2.19
CA VAL A 151 5.81 -7.74 1.23
C VAL A 151 4.89 -6.79 1.97
N LEU A 152 4.93 -5.51 1.61
CA LEU A 152 4.10 -4.41 2.12
C LEU A 152 3.38 -3.72 0.95
N VAL A 153 2.14 -4.12 0.67
CA VAL A 153 1.33 -3.50 -0.40
C VAL A 153 0.19 -2.72 0.20
N ASP A 154 0.17 -1.40 -0.05
CA ASP A 154 -0.87 -0.50 0.45
C ASP A 154 -1.02 -0.56 1.99
N VAL A 155 0.07 -0.70 2.75
CA VAL A 155 0.04 -0.82 4.22
C VAL A 155 0.61 0.40 4.94
N LEU A 156 1.78 0.89 4.53
CA LEU A 156 2.52 1.92 5.25
C LEU A 156 1.75 3.24 5.41
N GLN A 157 0.82 3.54 4.51
CA GLN A 157 0.00 4.74 4.59
C GLN A 157 -0.98 4.75 5.76
N PHE A 158 -1.27 3.58 6.35
CA PHE A 158 -2.14 3.43 7.52
C PHE A 158 -1.39 3.44 8.86
N SER A 159 -0.05 3.43 8.85
CA SER A 159 0.75 3.35 10.07
C SER A 159 0.82 4.70 10.81
N PRO A 160 0.58 4.76 12.14
CA PRO A 160 0.81 5.99 12.91
C PRO A 160 2.28 6.42 12.96
N GLY A 161 3.21 5.45 12.87
CA GLY A 161 4.65 5.63 12.90
C GLY A 161 5.30 4.81 11.80
N PRO A 162 5.48 5.36 10.58
CA PRO A 162 5.92 4.58 9.42
C PRO A 162 7.36 4.05 9.57
N LEU A 163 8.23 4.75 10.30
CA LEU A 163 9.61 4.33 10.52
C LEU A 163 9.70 3.15 11.49
N GLU A 164 9.01 3.23 12.62
CA GLU A 164 8.93 2.19 13.63
C GLU A 164 8.26 0.94 13.07
N PHE A 165 7.17 1.12 12.31
CA PHE A 165 6.49 0.04 11.60
C PHE A 165 7.44 -0.67 10.64
N LEU A 166 8.14 0.09 9.79
CA LEU A 166 9.05 -0.50 8.81
C LEU A 166 10.19 -1.25 9.52
N ARG A 167 10.81 -0.68 10.57
CA ARG A 167 11.84 -1.37 11.35
C ARG A 167 11.34 -2.67 11.98
N ALA A 168 10.12 -2.68 12.52
CA ALA A 168 9.51 -3.88 13.07
C ALA A 168 9.29 -4.94 11.98
N ALA A 169 8.78 -4.56 10.81
CA ALA A 169 8.64 -5.45 9.65
C ALA A 169 9.99 -6.07 9.23
N LEU A 170 11.07 -5.28 9.23
CA LEU A 170 12.43 -5.74 8.87
C LEU A 170 13.05 -6.72 9.87
N SER A 171 12.47 -6.90 11.06
CA SER A 171 12.93 -7.91 12.03
C SER A 171 12.65 -9.34 11.57
N ALA A 172 11.67 -9.52 10.67
CA ALA A 172 11.31 -10.82 10.11
C ALA A 172 12.30 -11.32 9.05
N LEU A 173 13.12 -10.42 8.48
CA LEU A 173 14.05 -10.75 7.41
C LEU A 173 15.27 -11.52 7.91
N LYS A 174 15.61 -12.59 7.19
CA LYS A 174 16.94 -13.23 7.23
C LYS A 174 18.03 -12.21 6.87
N PRO A 175 19.30 -12.45 7.25
CA PRO A 175 20.43 -11.74 6.65
C PRO A 175 20.37 -11.82 5.12
N GLY A 176 20.50 -10.68 4.44
CA GLY A 176 20.37 -10.58 2.98
C GLY A 176 18.92 -10.60 2.44
N GLY A 177 17.92 -10.74 3.30
CA GLY A 177 16.50 -10.68 2.92
C GLY A 177 16.09 -9.30 2.40
N LYS A 178 15.02 -9.27 1.59
CA LYS A 178 14.54 -8.08 0.90
C LYS A 178 13.17 -7.65 1.40
N VAL A 179 12.83 -6.37 1.26
CA VAL A 179 11.47 -5.85 1.46
C VAL A 179 10.92 -5.27 0.16
N TYR A 180 9.76 -5.75 -0.26
CA TYR A 180 8.96 -5.14 -1.32
C TYR A 180 7.95 -4.17 -0.69
N ILE A 181 7.90 -2.95 -1.21
CA ILE A 181 6.99 -1.91 -0.74
C ILE A 181 6.25 -1.31 -1.94
N GLU A 182 4.93 -1.19 -1.83
CA GLU A 182 4.10 -0.49 -2.79
C GLU A 182 3.15 0.46 -2.05
N VAL A 183 3.22 1.76 -2.36
CA VAL A 183 2.40 2.81 -1.74
C VAL A 183 1.88 3.81 -2.79
N PRO A 184 0.73 4.47 -2.57
CA PRO A 184 0.26 5.56 -3.42
C PRO A 184 1.31 6.66 -3.61
N ASP A 185 1.44 7.16 -4.84
CA ASP A 185 2.17 8.39 -5.11
C ASP A 185 1.27 9.61 -4.88
N GLU A 186 1.65 10.41 -3.90
CA GLU A 186 0.92 11.59 -3.44
C GLU A 186 1.59 12.90 -3.86
N SER A 187 2.54 12.85 -4.80
CA SER A 187 3.30 14.03 -5.28
C SER A 187 2.40 15.15 -5.80
N LEU A 188 1.30 14.80 -6.48
CA LEU A 188 0.33 15.76 -7.01
C LEU A 188 -0.97 15.81 -6.20
N LEU A 189 -0.95 15.43 -4.92
CA LEU A 189 -2.15 15.42 -4.08
C LEU A 189 -2.91 16.76 -4.06
N GLY A 190 -2.20 17.87 -3.85
CA GLY A 190 -2.82 19.21 -3.82
C GLY A 190 -3.49 19.58 -5.14
N LEU A 191 -2.82 19.32 -6.27
CA LEU A 191 -3.37 19.59 -7.61
C LEU A 191 -4.58 18.70 -7.92
N ARG A 192 -4.50 17.41 -7.62
CA ARG A 192 -5.62 16.46 -7.80
C ARG A 192 -6.83 16.87 -6.96
N ALA A 193 -6.62 17.32 -5.73
CA ALA A 193 -7.68 17.82 -4.86
C ALA A 193 -8.32 19.10 -5.43
N ALA A 194 -7.52 20.06 -5.88
CA ALA A 194 -8.01 21.29 -6.49
C ALA A 194 -8.83 21.02 -7.77
N PHE A 195 -8.34 20.14 -8.64
CA PHE A 195 -9.02 19.75 -9.88
C PHE A 195 -10.37 19.06 -9.61
N ARG A 196 -10.43 18.10 -8.68
CA ARG A 196 -11.69 17.44 -8.30
C ARG A 196 -12.71 18.41 -7.72
N LYS A 197 -12.24 19.39 -6.92
CA LYS A 197 -13.08 20.46 -6.38
C LYS A 197 -13.65 21.33 -7.50
N ALA A 198 -12.83 21.73 -8.46
CA ALA A 198 -13.26 22.54 -9.61
C ALA A 198 -14.30 21.83 -10.48
N LEU A 199 -14.19 20.50 -10.64
CA LEU A 199 -15.16 19.70 -11.39
C LEU A 199 -16.44 19.37 -10.63
N GLY A 200 -16.63 19.86 -9.40
CA GLY A 200 -17.81 19.53 -8.60
C GLY A 200 -17.88 18.04 -8.19
N LEU A 201 -16.81 17.27 -8.38
CA LEU A 201 -16.70 15.86 -7.97
C LEU A 201 -16.49 15.70 -6.46
N TYR A 202 -16.86 16.72 -5.69
CA TYR A 202 -16.46 16.93 -4.30
C TYR A 202 -17.70 17.03 -3.41
N SER A 203 -18.18 15.88 -2.94
CA SER A 203 -19.21 15.79 -1.88
C SER A 203 -18.68 15.14 -0.59
N GLY A 204 -17.36 14.87 -0.49
CA GLY A 204 -16.74 14.18 0.64
C GLY A 204 -15.22 14.32 0.73
N SER A 205 -14.55 13.48 1.55
CA SER A 205 -13.09 13.50 1.72
C SER A 205 -12.37 13.08 0.44
N PRO A 206 -11.34 13.82 -0.04
CA PRO A 206 -10.59 13.50 -1.27
C PRO A 206 -9.69 12.26 -1.14
N LEU A 207 -9.62 11.67 0.05
CA LEU A 207 -8.62 10.69 0.45
C LEU A 207 -9.27 9.59 1.26
N HIS A 208 -8.79 8.36 1.08
CA HIS A 208 -9.18 7.21 1.88
C HIS A 208 -9.12 7.57 3.37
N HIS A 209 -10.23 7.34 4.08
CA HIS A 209 -10.44 7.75 5.47
C HIS A 209 -9.34 7.27 6.43
N GLY A 210 -8.66 6.16 6.10
CA GLY A 210 -7.59 5.60 6.91
C GLY A 210 -6.17 6.09 6.57
N HIS A 211 -5.93 6.81 5.46
CA HIS A 211 -4.56 7.24 5.12
C HIS A 211 -4.09 8.31 6.12
N LEU A 212 -3.04 7.95 6.86
CA LEU A 212 -2.32 8.80 7.81
C LEU A 212 -1.08 9.41 7.18
N ASN A 213 -0.39 8.63 6.34
CA ASN A 213 0.82 9.03 5.64
C ASN A 213 0.57 9.10 4.14
N PHE A 214 1.07 10.15 3.50
CA PHE A 214 0.92 10.36 2.06
C PHE A 214 2.32 10.38 1.46
N PHE A 215 2.73 9.25 0.88
CA PHE A 215 4.10 9.10 0.40
C PHE A 215 4.27 9.74 -0.99
N THR A 216 5.37 10.45 -1.14
CA THR A 216 5.97 10.78 -2.44
C THR A 216 7.20 9.90 -2.64
N PRO A 217 7.72 9.77 -3.88
CA PRO A 217 9.00 9.10 -4.13
C PRO A 217 10.13 9.61 -3.22
N LYS A 218 10.18 10.93 -3.00
CA LYS A 218 11.18 11.57 -2.13
C LYS A 218 11.03 11.12 -0.68
N SER A 219 9.82 11.18 -0.12
CA SER A 219 9.60 10.81 1.29
C SER A 219 9.73 9.31 1.52
N LEU A 220 9.40 8.46 0.54
CA LEU A 220 9.62 7.02 0.64
C LEU A 220 11.13 6.70 0.65
N ARG A 221 11.93 7.30 -0.23
CA ARG A 221 13.40 7.15 -0.19
C ARG A 221 13.99 7.60 1.14
N PHE A 222 13.49 8.70 1.69
CA PHE A 222 13.89 9.16 3.02
C PHE A 222 13.56 8.13 4.11
N LEU A 223 12.34 7.59 4.12
CA LEU A 223 11.93 6.52 5.05
C LEU A 223 12.84 5.29 4.94
N LEU A 224 13.13 4.83 3.72
CA LEU A 224 14.03 3.70 3.48
C LEU A 224 15.42 3.96 4.08
N ALA A 225 16.01 5.12 3.81
CA ALA A 225 17.33 5.48 4.34
C ALA A 225 17.34 5.52 5.87
N GLN A 226 16.32 6.09 6.51
CA GLN A 226 16.18 6.13 7.98
C GLN A 226 15.99 4.73 8.60
N ALA A 227 15.39 3.81 7.85
CA ALA A 227 15.25 2.41 8.25
C ALA A 227 16.51 1.56 7.98
N GLY A 228 17.62 2.18 7.52
CA GLY A 228 18.85 1.47 7.18
C GLY A 228 18.74 0.63 5.90
N LEU A 229 17.82 0.99 5.00
CA LEU A 229 17.59 0.29 3.74
C LEU A 229 18.21 1.02 2.54
N GLU A 230 18.55 0.24 1.53
CA GLU A 230 18.93 0.69 0.21
C GLU A 230 18.01 0.07 -0.85
N ALA A 231 17.47 0.91 -1.73
CA ALA A 231 16.60 0.48 -2.81
C ALA A 231 17.42 -0.15 -3.95
N GLN A 232 17.23 -1.44 -4.20
CA GLN A 232 17.75 -2.12 -5.39
C GLN A 232 16.91 -1.80 -6.62
N HIS A 233 15.61 -1.60 -6.43
CA HIS A 233 14.68 -1.18 -7.46
C HIS A 233 13.76 -0.10 -6.94
N PHE A 234 13.46 0.91 -7.77
CA PHE A 234 12.53 1.98 -7.42
C PHE A 234 11.86 2.53 -8.68
N SER A 235 10.54 2.36 -8.81
CA SER A 235 9.78 2.74 -10.00
C SER A 235 8.37 3.19 -9.68
N GLN A 236 7.69 3.79 -10.67
CA GLN A 236 6.24 3.98 -10.63
C GLN A 236 5.54 2.80 -11.30
N ALA A 237 4.43 2.36 -10.71
CA ALA A 237 3.51 1.39 -11.28
C ALA A 237 2.17 2.07 -11.59
N SER A 238 1.69 1.85 -12.81
CA SER A 238 0.39 2.37 -13.28
C SER A 238 -0.77 1.80 -12.46
N ILE A 239 -1.72 2.67 -12.11
CA ILE A 239 -2.96 2.30 -11.42
C ILE A 239 -4.17 2.90 -12.13
N ALA A 240 -4.16 4.22 -12.35
CA ALA A 240 -5.31 4.89 -12.96
C ALA A 240 -5.53 4.51 -14.43
N ALA A 241 -4.53 3.91 -15.08
CA ALA A 241 -4.62 3.42 -16.45
C ALA A 241 -4.78 1.88 -16.54
N ASP A 242 -5.06 1.22 -15.42
CA ASP A 242 -5.40 -0.20 -15.36
C ASP A 242 -6.92 -0.39 -15.37
N GLU A 243 -7.43 -1.15 -16.34
CA GLU A 243 -8.87 -1.31 -16.56
C GLU A 243 -9.60 -1.91 -15.34
N ASP A 244 -9.01 -2.91 -14.69
CA ASP A 244 -9.60 -3.50 -13.49
C ASP A 244 -9.60 -2.50 -12.33
N ARG A 245 -8.53 -1.68 -12.20
CA ARG A 245 -8.49 -0.60 -11.21
C ARG A 245 -9.52 0.49 -11.47
N LEU A 246 -9.73 0.84 -12.74
CA LEU A 246 -10.77 1.77 -13.14
C LEU A 246 -12.15 1.21 -12.86
N PHE A 247 -12.40 -0.08 -13.13
CA PHE A 247 -13.64 -0.77 -12.76
C PHE A 247 -13.86 -0.71 -11.24
N LEU A 248 -12.85 -1.05 -10.43
CA LEU A 248 -12.90 -0.97 -8.96
C LEU A 248 -13.17 0.46 -8.43
N THR A 249 -12.87 1.49 -9.23
CA THR A 249 -13.06 2.90 -8.87
C THR A 249 -14.42 3.42 -9.32
N LEU A 250 -14.83 3.10 -10.55
CA LEU A 250 -16.01 3.65 -11.21
C LEU A 250 -17.26 2.77 -11.03
N LYS A 251 -17.11 1.52 -10.59
CA LYS A 251 -18.18 0.55 -10.32
C LYS A 251 -19.11 0.31 -11.52
N ARG A 252 -18.57 0.44 -12.73
CA ARG A 252 -19.30 0.22 -13.97
C ARG A 252 -18.35 -0.24 -15.07
N PRO A 253 -18.84 -1.04 -16.04
CA PRO A 253 -18.06 -1.36 -17.23
C PRO A 253 -17.67 -0.07 -17.96
N LEU A 254 -16.43 -0.02 -18.43
CA LEU A 254 -15.89 1.15 -19.11
C LEU A 254 -16.29 1.11 -20.59
N PRO A 255 -16.80 2.23 -21.16
CA PRO A 255 -16.96 2.34 -22.60
C PRO A 255 -15.65 2.06 -23.34
N GLY A 256 -15.71 1.46 -24.52
CA GLY A 256 -14.52 1.06 -25.28
C GLY A 256 -13.50 2.19 -25.52
N TRP A 257 -13.97 3.42 -25.72
CA TRP A 257 -13.09 4.59 -25.86
C TRP A 257 -12.36 4.97 -24.57
N VAL A 258 -12.97 4.79 -23.39
CA VAL A 258 -12.30 5.01 -22.08
C VAL A 258 -11.22 3.95 -21.88
N ARG A 259 -11.50 2.70 -22.27
CA ARG A 259 -10.52 1.61 -22.22
C ARG A 259 -9.32 1.90 -23.13
N ALA A 260 -9.57 2.38 -24.35
CA ALA A 260 -8.52 2.76 -25.29
C ALA A 260 -7.65 3.92 -24.75
N LEU A 261 -8.28 4.95 -24.17
CA LEU A 261 -7.55 6.06 -23.52
C LEU A 261 -6.74 5.59 -22.31
N SER A 262 -7.32 4.72 -21.48
CA SER A 262 -6.62 4.10 -20.36
C SER A 262 -5.40 3.33 -20.85
N LEU A 263 -5.57 2.49 -21.88
CA LEU A 263 -4.48 1.71 -22.44
C LEU A 263 -3.37 2.62 -23.01
N ALA A 264 -3.74 3.68 -23.74
CA ALA A 264 -2.80 4.66 -24.26
C ALA A 264 -2.04 5.39 -23.13
N ALA A 265 -2.74 5.81 -22.07
CA ALA A 265 -2.12 6.44 -20.90
C ALA A 265 -1.12 5.50 -20.21
N ARG A 266 -1.44 4.20 -20.12
CA ARG A 266 -0.54 3.17 -19.55
C ARG A 266 0.70 2.96 -20.42
N PHE A 267 0.54 2.84 -21.74
CA PHE A 267 1.67 2.65 -22.67
C PHE A 267 2.61 3.86 -22.70
N THR A 268 2.04 5.05 -22.67
CA THR A 268 2.80 6.32 -22.65
C THR A 268 3.33 6.68 -21.26
N LYS A 269 2.96 5.92 -20.22
CA LYS A 269 3.24 6.21 -18.81
C LYS A 269 2.69 7.56 -18.33
N ALA A 270 1.75 8.14 -19.06
CA ALA A 270 1.18 9.46 -18.75
C ALA A 270 0.51 9.49 -17.38
N ASP A 271 -0.16 8.39 -16.97
CA ASP A 271 -0.80 8.29 -15.67
C ASP A 271 0.22 8.34 -14.52
N THR A 272 1.35 7.65 -14.66
CA THR A 272 2.44 7.70 -13.66
C THR A 272 3.15 9.04 -13.64
N ALA A 273 3.32 9.70 -14.80
CA ALA A 273 3.86 11.06 -14.87
C ALA A 273 2.95 12.09 -14.18
N LEU A 274 1.64 11.83 -14.16
CA LEU A 274 0.64 12.62 -13.44
C LEU A 274 0.43 12.19 -11.98
N GLY A 275 1.32 11.36 -11.41
CA GLY A 275 1.21 10.92 -10.02
C GLY A 275 -0.10 10.16 -9.74
N LEU A 276 -0.60 9.41 -10.72
CA LEU A 276 -1.80 8.56 -10.60
C LEU A 276 -1.44 7.07 -10.48
N GLY A 277 -0.19 6.77 -10.15
CA GLY A 277 0.32 5.43 -9.91
C GLY A 277 0.67 5.17 -8.44
N ASN A 278 1.23 3.99 -8.20
CA ASN A 278 1.89 3.66 -6.95
C ASN A 278 3.41 3.73 -7.14
N THR A 279 4.10 4.19 -6.10
CA THR A 279 5.54 4.02 -5.98
C THR A 279 5.85 2.60 -5.51
N VAL A 280 6.66 1.87 -6.28
CA VAL A 280 7.11 0.50 -6.00
C VAL A 280 8.61 0.51 -5.71
N CYS A 281 9.01 -0.21 -4.66
CA CYS A 281 10.40 -0.36 -4.28
C CYS A 281 10.70 -1.80 -3.84
N LEU A 282 11.85 -2.32 -4.26
CA LEU A 282 12.49 -3.48 -3.62
C LEU A 282 13.77 -3.01 -2.95
N ALA A 283 13.89 -3.23 -1.64
CA ALA A 283 15.01 -2.75 -0.86
C ALA A 283 15.65 -3.85 -0.01
N VAL A 284 16.91 -3.64 0.35
CA VAL A 284 17.71 -4.52 1.22
C VAL A 284 18.31 -3.71 2.36
N LYS A 285 18.67 -4.37 3.47
CA LYS A 285 19.44 -3.71 4.54
C LYS A 285 20.81 -3.27 4.00
N ARG A 286 21.22 -2.05 4.32
CA ARG A 286 22.57 -1.55 4.02
C ARG A 286 23.61 -2.36 4.79
N ASN A 287 24.65 -2.81 4.09
CA ASN A 287 25.80 -3.43 4.74
C ASN A 287 26.46 -2.39 5.68
N GLY A 288 26.60 -2.73 6.97
CA GLY A 288 27.32 -1.89 7.95
C GLY A 288 26.47 -1.08 8.93
N VAL A 289 25.14 -1.20 8.92
CA VAL A 289 24.30 -0.64 10.00
C VAL A 289 23.99 -1.77 10.98
N ALA A 290 24.70 -1.79 12.12
CA ALA A 290 24.36 -2.68 13.23
C ALA A 290 22.93 -2.39 13.71
N ALA A 291 22.19 -3.46 13.99
CA ALA A 291 20.79 -3.43 14.43
C ALA A 291 20.61 -2.73 15.78
#